data_AF-A0A1Q5SKX7-F1
#
_entry.id   AF-A0A1Q5SKX7-F1
#
_cell.length_a   1.000
_cell.length_b   1.000
_cell.length_c   1.000
_cell.angle_alpha   90.00
_cell.angle_beta   90.00
_cell.angle_gamma   90.00
#
_symmetry.space_group_name_H-M   'P 1'
#
loop_
_entity.id
_entity.type
_entity.pdbx_description
1 polymer ?
#
loop_
_entity_poly.entity_id
_entity_poly.type
_entity_poly.pdbx_seq_one_letter_code
_entity_poly.pdbx_strand_id
1 'polypeptide(L)' 'MFVGGCAVSTELTRSLDEEGRRRIAGRGTLRRLPEADDVASMVEYLLGEGGRNPTGTVLTVDAGNTA' A
#
# COMPACT_ATOMS: atom_id res chain seq x y z
N MET A 1 6.77 11.41 -14.29
CA MET A 1 7.67 10.52 -13.54
C MET A 1 7.14 10.43 -12.11
N PHE A 2 6.24 9.48 -11.84
CA PHE A 2 5.89 9.05 -10.48
C PHE A 2 6.73 7.79 -10.24
N VAL A 3 7.74 7.88 -9.39
CA VAL A 3 8.57 6.73 -9.03
C VAL A 3 7.96 6.13 -7.76
N GLY A 4 7.26 4.99 -7.86
CA GLY A 4 6.94 4.14 -6.70
C GLY A 4 5.60 4.31 -5.99
N GLY A 5 4.47 4.39 -6.69
CA GLY A 5 3.14 4.39 -6.05
C GLY A 5 2.27 3.20 -6.44
N CYS A 6 1.81 2.42 -5.46
CA CYS A 6 0.70 1.47 -5.60
C CYS A 6 -0.63 2.15 -5.19
N ALA A 7 -1.75 1.75 -5.79
CA ALA A 7 -3.06 2.27 -5.42
C ALA A 7 -3.62 1.50 -4.21
N VAL A 8 -4.08 2.22 -3.18
CA VAL A 8 -4.78 1.63 -2.04
C VAL A 8 -6.26 1.43 -2.39
N SER A 9 -6.81 0.28 -2.03
CA SER A 9 -8.22 -0.04 -2.13
C SER A 9 -9.04 0.92 -1.26
N THR A 10 -9.68 1.87 -1.92
CA THR A 10 -10.51 2.93 -1.34
C THR A 10 -11.77 3.13 -2.19
N GLU A 11 -12.69 3.96 -1.71
CA GLU A 11 -13.89 4.32 -2.49
C GLU A 11 -13.54 4.94 -3.85
N LEU A 12 -12.47 5.73 -3.94
CA LEU A 12 -12.03 6.32 -5.22
C LEU A 12 -11.59 5.25 -6.24
N THR A 13 -11.00 4.15 -5.78
CA THR A 13 -10.61 3.02 -6.65
C THR A 13 -11.78 2.13 -7.06
N ARG A 14 -12.98 2.33 -6.51
CA ARG A 14 -14.19 1.65 -6.98
C ARG A 14 -14.62 2.12 -8.37
N SER A 15 -14.22 3.34 -8.76
CA SER A 15 -14.49 3.90 -10.09
C SER A 15 -13.75 3.19 -11.23
N LEU A 16 -12.71 2.40 -10.91
CA LEU A 16 -12.06 1.52 -11.87
C LEU A 16 -12.98 0.34 -12.20
N ASP A 17 -13.07 0.01 -13.48
CA ASP A 17 -13.67 -1.24 -13.91
C ASP A 17 -12.87 -2.45 -13.41
N GLU A 18 -13.48 -3.62 -13.47
CA GLU A 18 -12.91 -4.84 -12.92
C GLU A 18 -11.62 -5.27 -13.64
N GLU A 19 -11.50 -4.96 -14.93
CA GLU A 19 -10.29 -5.19 -15.71
C GLU A 19 -9.14 -4.28 -15.26
N GLY A 20 -9.41 -2.99 -15.10
CA GLY A 20 -8.45 -2.00 -14.58
C GLY A 20 -7.98 -2.36 -13.18
N ARG A 21 -8.89 -2.78 -12.30
CA ARG A 21 -8.55 -3.23 -10.94
C ARG A 21 -7.64 -4.46 -10.96
N ARG A 22 -8.00 -5.50 -11.74
CA ARG A 22 -7.16 -6.70 -11.90
C ARG A 22 -5.78 -6.37 -12.48
N ARG A 23 -5.71 -5.45 -13.45
CA ARG A 23 -4.43 -5.03 -14.06
C ARG A 23 -3.50 -4.38 -13.05
N ILE A 24 -4.02 -3.54 -12.15
CA ILE A 24 -3.20 -2.88 -11.11
C ILE A 24 -2.80 -3.90 -10.03
N ALA A 25 -3.75 -4.68 -9.51
CA ALA A 25 -3.47 -5.72 -8.52
C ALA A 25 -2.43 -6.74 -9.02
N GLY A 26 -2.45 -7.05 -10.32
CA GLY A 26 -1.50 -7.97 -10.96
C GLY A 26 -0.05 -7.49 -10.98
N ARG A 27 0.25 -6.22 -10.69
CA ARG A 27 1.62 -5.68 -10.66
C ARG A 27 2.38 -6.05 -9.38
N GLY A 28 1.68 -6.17 -8.26
CA GLY A 28 2.28 -6.55 -6.97
C GLY A 28 2.40 -8.06 -6.81
N THR A 29 3.41 -8.51 -6.05
CA THR A 29 3.60 -9.93 -5.73
C THR A 29 2.39 -10.55 -5.03
N LEU A 30 1.68 -9.78 -4.20
CA LEU A 30 0.52 -10.28 -3.44
C LEU A 30 -0.77 -10.38 -4.28
N ARG A 31 -0.75 -9.95 -5.55
CA ARG A 31 -1.90 -10.02 -6.48
C ARG A 31 -3.20 -9.39 -5.96
N ARG A 32 -3.06 -8.42 -5.07
CA ARG A 32 -4.14 -7.60 -4.52
C ARG A 32 -3.69 -6.15 -4.39
N LEU A 33 -4.64 -5.23 -4.33
CA LEU A 33 -4.34 -3.88 -3.85
C LEU A 33 -4.14 -3.94 -2.33
N PRO A 34 -3.23 -3.13 -1.75
CA PRO A 34 -3.23 -2.86 -0.33
C PRO A 34 -4.57 -2.24 0.09
N GLU A 35 -5.04 -2.55 1.28
CA GLU A 35 -6.21 -1.94 1.91
C GLU A 35 -5.78 -0.79 2.81
N ALA A 36 -6.72 0.09 3.17
CA ALA A 36 -6.43 1.18 4.11
C ALA A 36 -5.93 0.66 5.46
N ASP A 37 -6.42 -0.50 5.89
CA ASP A 37 -6.05 -1.14 7.16
C ASP A 37 -4.61 -1.68 7.14
N ASP A 38 -4.05 -2.06 5.98
CA ASP A 38 -2.64 -2.41 5.86
C ASP A 38 -1.75 -1.20 6.21
N VAL A 39 -2.13 -0.01 5.73
CA VAL A 39 -1.42 1.24 6.03
C VAL A 39 -1.63 1.66 7.49
N ALA A 40 -2.87 1.61 7.98
CA ALA A 40 -3.20 1.98 9.35
C ALA A 40 -2.43 1.13 10.38
N SER A 41 -2.34 -0.18 10.15
CA SER A 41 -1.58 -1.09 11.03
C SER A 41 -0.10 -0.74 11.10
N MET A 42 0.50 -0.27 10.00
CA MET A 42 1.90 0.16 9.98
C MET A 42 2.09 1.51 10.65
N VAL A 43 1.13 2.42 10.53
CA VAL A 43 1.13 3.67 11.30
C VAL A 43 1.02 3.38 12.80
N GLU A 44 0.13 2.46 13.21
CA GLU A 44 0.00 2.03 14.60
C GLU A 44 1.32 1.43 15.11
N TYR A 45 1.97 0.57 14.33
CA TYR A 45 3.29 0.05 14.68
C TYR A 45 4.33 1.16 14.93
N LEU A 46 4.38 2.16 14.05
CA LEU A 46 5.33 3.28 14.16
C LEU A 46 5.03 4.21 15.35
N LEU A 47 3.77 4.33 15.75
CA LEU A 47 3.36 5.15 16.90
C LEU A 47 3.36 4.36 18.23
N GLY A 48 3.38 3.03 18.16
CA GLY A 48 3.42 2.14 19.31
C GLY A 48 4.83 1.88 19.83
N GLU A 49 4.92 0.98 20.82
CA GLU A 49 6.19 0.62 21.46
C GLU A 49 7.25 0.10 20.48
N GLY A 50 6.83 -0.60 19.43
CA GLY A 50 7.74 -1.09 18.38
C GLY A 50 8.40 0.02 17.55
N GLY A 51 7.76 1.19 17.47
CA GLY A 51 8.20 2.36 16.71
C GLY A 51 9.05 3.38 17.48
N ARG A 52 9.51 3.06 18.70
CA ARG A 52 10.20 4.02 19.60
C ARG A 52 11.44 4.71 19.01
N ASN A 53 12.18 4.02 18.14
CA ASN A 53 13.48 4.47 17.62
C ASN A 53 13.60 4.62 16.09
N PRO A 54 12.76 3.99 15.24
CA PRO A 54 12.74 4.31 13.81
C PRO A 54 12.41 5.78 13.56
N THR A 55 13.32 6.48 12.89
CA THR A 55 13.15 7.88 12.51
C THR A 55 13.74 8.12 11.12
N GLY A 56 13.22 9.12 10.39
CA GLY A 56 13.70 9.49 9.05
C GLY A 56 13.57 8.39 7.98
N THR A 57 12.82 7.32 8.26
CA THR A 57 12.69 6.15 7.39
C THR A 57 11.40 6.20 6.57
N VAL A 58 11.46 5.70 5.34
CA VAL A 58 10.28 5.44 4.49
C VAL A 58 9.93 3.97 4.58
N LEU A 59 8.74 3.65 5.07
CA LEU A 59 8.21 2.28 5.10
C LEU A 59 7.24 2.08 3.93
N THR A 60 7.61 1.23 2.97
CA THR A 60 6.79 0.95 1.79
C THR A 60 5.71 -0.07 2.11
N VAL A 61 4.44 0.29 1.87
CA VAL A 61 3.26 -0.57 2.01
C VAL A 61 2.52 -0.61 0.69
N ASP A 62 2.88 -1.55 -0.19
CA ASP A 62 2.46 -1.49 -1.59
C ASP A 62 2.08 -2.84 -2.21
N ALA A 63 1.93 -3.87 -1.38
CA ALA A 63 1.63 -5.24 -1.80
C ALA A 63 2.66 -5.86 -2.77
N GLY A 64 3.93 -5.42 -2.69
CA GLY A 64 5.05 -5.95 -3.45
C GLY A 64 5.15 -5.34 -4.86
N ASN A 65 4.81 -4.06 -5.00
CA ASN A 65 4.83 -3.35 -6.28
C ASN A 65 6.19 -2.69 -6.57
N THR A 66 7.01 -2.44 -5.55
CA THR A 66 8.31 -1.75 -5.61
C THR A 66 9.49 -2.70 -5.31
N ALA A 67 9.29 -4.01 -5.49
CA ALA A 67 10.34 -5.02 -5.31
C ALA A 67 11.34 -5.08 -6.48
#